data_AF-A0A1E7KF25-F1
#
_entry.id   AF-A0A1E7KF25-F1
#
_cell.length_a   1.000
_cell.length_b   1.000
_cell.length_c   1.000
_cell.angle_alpha   90.00
_cell.angle_beta   90.00
_cell.angle_gamma   90.00
#
_symmetry.space_group_name_H-M   'P 1'
#
loop_
_entity.id
_entity.type
_entity.pdbx_description
1 polymer ?
#
loop_
_entity_poly.entity_id
_entity_poly.type
_entity_poly.pdbx_seq_one_letter_code
_entity_poly.pdbx_strand_id
1 'polypeptide(L)'
;MTVCAAESAAHAGGAATPPSCVLSADGSYAARLAWSAGPKGPLPEGRCPTEDWPAGWFPERWTLGGPEPYAVPLPGERPEEAGSQLLPMADGRVLIARRVERRHELSLLYPTGPDTGEVRLGAIDSERLVLL
;
A
#
# COMPACT_ATOMS: atom_id res chain seq x y z
N MET A 1 -14.75 21.13 -20.35
CA MET A 1 -13.90 20.19 -21.11
C MET A 1 -14.20 18.80 -20.61
N THR A 2 -14.79 17.95 -21.45
CA THR A 2 -15.16 16.58 -21.11
C THR A 2 -13.95 15.68 -21.32
N VAL A 3 -13.53 14.97 -20.29
CA VAL A 3 -12.43 13.98 -20.32
C VAL A 3 -12.93 12.72 -21.03
N CYS A 4 -12.19 12.26 -22.04
CA CYS A 4 -12.39 10.94 -22.64
C CYS A 4 -11.61 9.91 -21.80
N ALA A 5 -12.31 9.01 -21.12
CA ALA A 5 -11.72 7.78 -20.61
C ALA A 5 -11.56 6.79 -21.77
N ALA A 6 -10.36 6.24 -21.95
CA ALA A 6 -10.13 5.13 -22.86
C ALA A 6 -10.08 3.85 -22.02
N GLU A 7 -11.13 3.04 -22.09
CA GLU A 7 -11.10 1.66 -21.63
C GLU A 7 -10.37 0.82 -22.69
N SER A 8 -9.23 0.24 -22.31
CA SER A 8 -8.54 -0.75 -23.15
C SER A 8 -8.65 -2.10 -22.47
N ALA A 9 -9.53 -2.94 -23.01
CA ALA A 9 -9.60 -4.36 -22.69
C ALA A 9 -8.61 -5.12 -23.57
N ALA A 10 -7.59 -5.71 -22.96
CA ALA A 10 -6.79 -6.77 -23.57
C ALA A 10 -6.51 -7.85 -22.52
N HIS A 11 -6.96 -9.07 -22.81
CA HIS A 11 -6.78 -10.24 -21.97
C HIS A 11 -5.75 -11.17 -22.62
N ALA A 12 -4.58 -11.34 -21.98
CA ALA A 12 -3.71 -12.51 -22.12
C ALA A 12 -2.64 -12.52 -21.01
N GLY A 13 -2.70 -13.51 -20.12
CA GLY A 13 -1.61 -13.89 -19.20
C GLY A 13 -1.74 -13.37 -17.78
N GLY A 14 -2.62 -13.99 -16.97
CA GLY A 14 -2.62 -13.90 -15.50
C GLY A 14 -2.44 -12.50 -14.92
N ALA A 15 -3.18 -11.51 -15.44
CA ALA A 15 -3.12 -10.15 -14.92
C ALA A 15 -3.63 -10.15 -13.47
N ALA A 16 -2.72 -9.98 -12.52
CA ALA A 16 -3.06 -9.82 -11.11
C ALA A 16 -4.15 -8.74 -11.00
N THR A 17 -5.31 -9.11 -10.48
CA THR A 17 -6.37 -8.16 -10.15
C THR A 17 -5.71 -7.02 -9.38
N PRO A 18 -5.85 -5.75 -9.81
CA PRO A 18 -5.24 -4.67 -9.08
C PRO A 18 -5.77 -4.74 -7.64
N PRO A 19 -4.88 -4.75 -6.63
CA PRO A 19 -5.31 -4.85 -5.25
C PRO A 19 -6.30 -3.72 -4.96
N SER A 20 -7.46 -4.09 -4.40
CA SER A 20 -8.57 -3.18 -4.19
C SER A 20 -8.11 -1.97 -3.36
N CYS A 21 -8.45 -0.77 -3.84
CA CYS A 21 -8.37 0.44 -3.02
C CYS A 21 -9.51 0.40 -1.99
N VAL A 22 -9.17 0.52 -0.71
CA VAL A 22 -10.11 0.51 0.42
C VAL A 22 -10.23 1.90 1.01
N LEU A 23 -11.42 2.25 1.49
CA LEU A 23 -11.70 3.52 2.14
C LEU A 23 -11.81 3.32 3.65
N SER A 24 -11.40 4.33 4.40
CA SER A 24 -11.68 4.43 5.82
C SER A 24 -13.18 4.64 6.04
N ALA A 25 -13.69 4.25 7.21
CA ALA A 25 -15.12 4.32 7.50
C ALA A 25 -15.72 5.73 7.39
N ASP A 26 -14.92 6.77 7.65
CA ASP A 26 -15.33 8.18 7.52
C ASP A 26 -15.01 8.79 6.14
N GLY A 27 -14.41 8.00 5.24
CA GLY A 27 -14.02 8.43 3.90
C GLY A 27 -12.85 9.42 3.85
N SER A 28 -12.19 9.69 4.98
CA SER A 28 -11.11 10.70 5.06
C SER A 28 -9.79 10.20 4.46
N TYR A 29 -9.60 8.89 4.46
CA TYR A 29 -8.42 8.19 3.92
C TYR A 29 -8.79 7.03 3.01
N ALA A 30 -7.90 6.69 2.08
CA ALA A 30 -7.89 5.43 1.36
C ALA A 30 -6.54 4.72 1.50
N ALA A 31 -6.49 3.42 1.22
CA ALA A 31 -5.23 2.70 1.07
C ALA A 31 -5.31 1.65 -0.04
N ARG A 32 -4.17 1.40 -0.69
CA ARG A 32 -4.02 0.34 -1.69
C ARG A 32 -2.59 -0.19 -1.67
N LEU A 33 -2.40 -1.41 -2.16
CA LEU A 33 -1.07 -1.83 -2.58
C LEU A 33 -0.77 -1.19 -3.94
N ALA A 34 0.40 -0.58 -4.07
CA ALA A 34 0.91 -0.01 -5.29
C ALA A 34 2.15 -0.80 -5.72
N TRP A 35 2.31 -1.03 -7.03
CA TRP A 35 3.49 -1.70 -7.57
C TRP A 35 4.56 -0.66 -7.89
N SER A 36 5.78 -0.87 -7.40
CA SER A 36 6.97 -0.13 -7.84
C SER A 36 7.88 -1.06 -8.63
N ALA A 37 8.44 -0.56 -9.73
CA ALA A 37 9.46 -1.29 -10.48
C ALA A 37 10.88 -1.15 -9.87
N GLY A 38 11.02 -0.49 -8.72
CA GLY A 38 12.31 -0.09 -8.15
C GLY A 38 12.94 1.09 -8.92
N PRO A 39 14.04 1.68 -8.42
CA PRO A 39 14.75 2.74 -9.13
C PRO A 39 15.30 2.22 -10.47
N LYS A 40 15.10 2.99 -11.55
CA LYS A 40 15.76 2.77 -12.83
C LYS A 40 16.91 3.77 -12.97
N GLY A 41 18.14 3.33 -12.71
CA GLY A 41 19.36 4.12 -12.90
C GLY A 41 19.90 4.78 -11.63
N PRO A 42 21.06 5.44 -11.71
CA PRO A 42 21.71 6.06 -10.55
C PRO A 42 20.81 7.14 -9.92
N LEU A 43 20.77 7.17 -8.59
CA LEU A 43 20.04 8.20 -7.85
C LEU A 43 20.62 9.59 -8.16
N PRO A 44 19.78 10.64 -8.25
CA PRO A 44 20.27 12.01 -8.34
C PRO A 44 21.14 12.35 -7.12
N GLU A 45 22.21 13.13 -7.35
CA GLU A 45 23.17 13.51 -6.31
C GLU A 45 22.47 14.19 -5.11
N GLY A 46 22.86 13.80 -3.90
CA GLY A 46 22.34 14.36 -2.65
C GLY A 46 21.26 13.54 -1.94
N ARG A 47 20.82 12.40 -2.50
CA ARG A 47 20.04 11.41 -1.75
C ARG A 47 21.00 10.42 -1.09
N CYS A 48 20.99 10.34 0.24
CA CYS A 48 21.54 9.16 0.91
C CYS A 48 20.77 7.94 0.37
N PRO A 49 21.45 6.86 -0.05
CA PRO A 49 20.77 5.65 -0.45
C PRO A 49 20.11 5.07 0.81
N THR A 50 18.84 5.37 1.04
CA THR A 50 17.97 4.30 1.53
C THR A 50 17.85 3.37 0.33
N GLU A 51 18.63 2.29 0.41
CA GLU A 51 19.08 1.38 -0.64
C GLU A 51 18.02 0.95 -1.66
N ASP A 52 18.50 0.55 -2.84
CA ASP A 52 17.82 -0.18 -3.91
C ASP A 52 16.55 -0.92 -3.47
N TRP A 53 15.41 -0.22 -3.44
CA TRP A 53 14.16 -0.87 -3.10
C TRP A 53 13.78 -1.81 -4.25
N PRO A 54 13.70 -3.12 -4.02
CA PRO A 54 13.42 -4.07 -5.09
C PRO A 54 12.04 -3.82 -5.68
N ALA A 55 11.85 -4.17 -6.95
CA ALA A 55 10.53 -4.15 -7.56
C ALA A 55 9.55 -4.96 -6.71
N GLY A 56 8.35 -4.44 -6.45
CA GLY A 56 7.39 -5.10 -5.59
C GLY A 56 6.22 -4.22 -5.18
N TRP A 57 5.31 -4.81 -4.39
CA TRP A 57 4.17 -4.11 -3.83
C TRP A 57 4.57 -3.34 -2.57
N PHE A 58 4.02 -2.15 -2.40
CA PHE A 58 4.13 -1.37 -1.18
C PHE A 58 2.77 -0.73 -0.84
N PRO A 59 2.44 -0.55 0.44
CA PRO A 59 1.24 0.17 0.83
C PRO A 59 1.35 1.65 0.45
N GLU A 60 0.27 2.20 -0.05
CA GLU A 60 0.11 3.61 -0.34
C GLU A 60 -1.16 4.09 0.36
N ARG A 61 -1.07 5.20 1.11
CA ARG A 61 -2.23 5.84 1.73
C ARG A 61 -2.57 7.11 0.98
N TRP A 62 -3.86 7.32 0.76
CA TRP A 62 -4.41 8.56 0.21
C TRP A 62 -5.08 9.36 1.32
N THR A 63 -4.80 10.65 1.38
CA THR A 63 -5.63 11.60 2.13
C THR A 63 -6.68 12.16 1.19
N LEU A 64 -7.95 12.02 1.55
CA LEU A 64 -9.10 12.44 0.74
C LEU A 64 -9.88 13.62 1.35
N GLY A 65 -9.70 13.90 2.64
CA GLY A 65 -10.43 14.97 3.34
C GLY A 65 -9.98 16.41 3.00
N GLY A 66 -8.97 16.59 2.15
CA GLY A 66 -8.47 17.90 1.73
C GLY A 66 -9.08 18.38 0.40
N PRO A 67 -8.84 19.64 0.00
CA PRO A 67 -9.31 20.16 -1.30
C PRO A 67 -8.69 19.43 -2.48
N GLU A 68 -7.48 18.88 -2.32
CA GLU A 68 -6.77 18.09 -3.30
C GLU A 68 -6.35 16.75 -2.68
N PRO A 69 -6.83 15.61 -3.20
CA PRO A 69 -6.37 14.30 -2.78
C PRO A 69 -4.89 14.10 -3.08
N TYR A 70 -4.15 13.51 -2.15
CA TYR A 70 -2.75 13.18 -2.35
C TYR A 70 -2.39 11.82 -1.75
N ALA A 71 -1.43 11.16 -2.41
CA ALA A 71 -0.93 9.84 -2.02
C ALA A 71 0.40 9.98 -1.27
N VAL A 72 0.59 9.13 -0.27
CA VAL A 72 1.83 8.97 0.50
C VAL A 72 2.24 7.50 0.43
N PRO A 73 3.40 7.18 -0.18
CA PRO A 73 3.92 5.83 -0.16
C PRO A 73 4.32 5.48 1.28
N LEU A 74 4.07 4.24 1.68
CA LEU A 74 4.46 3.69 2.98
C LEU A 74 5.40 2.50 2.77
N PRO A 75 6.63 2.72 2.26
CA PRO A 75 7.60 1.64 2.07
C PRO A 75 8.02 1.05 3.43
N GLY A 76 7.96 -0.27 3.57
CA GLY A 76 8.46 -0.98 4.76
C GLY A 76 9.99 -1.17 4.72
N GLU A 77 10.48 -2.29 5.25
CA GLU A 77 11.87 -2.76 5.01
C GLU A 77 12.00 -3.73 3.82
N ARG A 78 10.87 -4.33 3.42
CA ARG A 78 10.75 -5.24 2.27
C ARG A 78 9.44 -5.00 1.52
N PRO A 79 9.33 -5.40 0.24
CA PRO A 79 8.04 -5.41 -0.44
C PRO A 79 7.01 -6.28 0.26
N GLU A 80 5.75 -5.92 0.07
CA GLU A 80 4.61 -6.68 0.55
C GLU A 80 4.19 -7.77 -0.46
N GLU A 81 3.56 -8.81 0.06
CA GLU A 81 2.88 -9.79 -0.77
C GLU A 81 1.63 -9.16 -1.40
N ALA A 82 1.32 -9.54 -2.64
CA ALA A 82 0.14 -9.05 -3.36
C ALA A 82 -1.19 -9.34 -2.64
N GLY A 83 -1.21 -10.37 -1.79
CA GLY A 83 -2.34 -10.76 -0.96
C GLY A 83 -2.44 -10.05 0.39
N SER A 84 -1.52 -9.14 0.70
CA SER A 84 -1.59 -8.37 1.95
C SER A 84 -2.81 -7.45 1.92
N GLN A 85 -3.57 -7.43 3.01
CA GLN A 85 -4.77 -6.61 3.11
C GLN A 85 -4.46 -5.32 3.84
N LEU A 86 -5.11 -4.24 3.43
CA LEU A 86 -4.98 -2.92 4.04
C LEU A 86 -6.34 -2.48 4.57
N LEU A 87 -6.33 -1.69 5.64
CA LEU A 87 -7.48 -0.97 6.15
C LEU A 87 -7.04 0.40 6.70
N PRO A 88 -7.31 1.50 5.99
CA PRO A 88 -7.03 2.84 6.50
C PRO A 88 -7.97 3.19 7.65
N MET A 89 -7.42 3.81 8.68
CA MET A 89 -8.13 4.27 9.87
C MET A 89 -8.34 5.79 9.81
N ALA A 90 -9.36 6.28 10.54
CA ALA A 90 -9.70 7.70 10.61
C ALA A 90 -8.59 8.58 11.22
N ASP A 91 -7.60 7.98 11.89
CA ASP A 91 -6.43 8.67 12.44
C ASP A 91 -5.26 8.78 11.44
N GLY A 92 -5.47 8.35 10.19
CA GLY A 92 -4.47 8.40 9.12
C GLY A 92 -3.45 7.26 9.14
N ARG A 93 -3.57 6.30 10.07
CA ARG A 93 -2.78 5.06 10.05
C ARG A 93 -3.42 4.02 9.12
N VAL A 94 -2.64 3.03 8.72
CA VAL A 94 -3.12 1.90 7.91
C VAL A 94 -2.84 0.61 8.65
N LEU A 95 -3.89 -0.16 8.97
CA LEU A 95 -3.74 -1.54 9.41
C LEU A 95 -3.37 -2.41 8.19
N ILE A 96 -2.27 -3.15 8.30
CA ILE A 96 -1.87 -4.16 7.33
C ILE A 96 -2.02 -5.55 7.94
N ALA A 97 -2.58 -6.48 7.17
CA ALA A 97 -2.61 -7.90 7.49
C ALA A 97 -1.77 -8.69 6.49
N ARG A 98 -0.70 -9.32 7.00
CA ARG A 98 0.23 -10.14 6.22
C ARG A 98 -0.01 -11.61 6.50
N ARG A 99 -0.14 -12.43 5.45
CA ARG A 99 -0.31 -13.87 5.60
C ARG A 99 1.04 -14.53 5.90
N VAL A 100 1.12 -15.29 6.99
CA VAL A 100 2.28 -16.12 7.32
C VAL A 100 1.79 -17.51 7.69
N GLU A 101 2.05 -18.49 6.82
CA GLU A 101 1.57 -19.87 6.96
C GLU A 101 0.06 -19.96 7.22
N ARG A 102 -0.35 -20.31 8.45
CA ARG A 102 -1.75 -20.44 8.90
C ARG A 102 -2.26 -19.27 9.76
N ARG A 103 -1.44 -18.24 9.99
CA ARG A 103 -1.83 -17.03 10.72
C ARG A 103 -1.77 -15.75 9.87
N HIS A 104 -2.31 -14.67 10.41
CA HIS A 104 -2.25 -13.33 9.84
C HIS A 104 -1.56 -12.40 10.83
N GLU A 105 -0.43 -11.84 10.45
CA GLU A 105 0.31 -10.87 11.25
C GLU A 105 -0.24 -9.47 10.99
N LEU A 106 -0.52 -8.74 12.07
CA LEU A 106 -1.15 -7.43 12.03
C LEU A 106 -0.17 -6.36 12.50
N SER A 107 -0.09 -5.27 11.74
CA SER A 107 0.70 -4.09 12.08
C SER A 107 -0.02 -2.81 11.70
N LEU A 108 0.27 -1.72 12.40
CA LEU A 108 -0.12 -0.37 12.01
C LEU A 108 1.03 0.33 11.32
N LEU A 109 0.77 0.85 10.14
CA LEU A 109 1.70 1.66 9.35
C LEU A 109 1.32 3.13 9.48
N TYR A 110 2.33 3.98 9.60
CA TYR A 110 2.15 5.43 9.67
C TYR A 110 3.36 6.14 9.04
N PRO A 111 3.16 7.35 8.49
CA PRO A 111 4.22 8.04 7.78
C PRO A 111 5.20 8.65 8.79
N THR A 112 6.50 8.49 8.56
CA THR A 112 7.57 9.09 9.36
C THR A 112 8.56 9.79 8.44
N GLY A 113 8.12 10.88 7.80
CA GLY A 113 8.93 11.60 6.80
C GLY A 113 9.09 10.77 5.52
N PRO A 114 10.32 10.49 5.05
CA PRO A 114 10.55 9.63 3.89
C PRO A 114 10.29 8.13 4.17
N ASP A 115 10.23 7.75 5.45
CA ASP A 115 10.12 6.37 5.89
C ASP A 115 8.71 6.04 6.41
N THR A 116 8.51 4.76 6.74
CA THR A 116 7.29 4.25 7.38
C THR A 116 7.59 3.77 8.78
N GLY A 117 6.85 4.30 9.76
CA GLY A 117 6.78 3.72 11.09
C GLY A 117 5.85 2.51 11.09
N GLU A 118 6.27 1.42 11.75
CA GLU A 118 5.46 0.21 11.92
C GLU A 118 5.28 -0.11 13.42
N VAL A 119 4.04 -0.35 13.85
CA VAL A 119 3.73 -0.91 15.18
C VAL A 119 3.11 -2.28 15.02
N ARG A 120 3.80 -3.32 15.48
CA ARG A 120 3.26 -4.68 15.47
C ARG A 120 2.17 -4.85 16.52
N LEU A 121 1.00 -5.31 16.09
CA LEU A 121 -0.15 -5.55 16.97
C LEU A 121 -0.25 -7.00 17.45
N GLY A 122 0.28 -7.94 16.68
CA GLY A 122 0.24 -9.37 16.99
C GLY A 122 -0.12 -10.20 15.78
N ALA A 123 -0.69 -11.39 16.02
CA ALA A 123 -1.16 -12.27 14.96
C ALA A 123 -2.48 -12.94 15.34
N ILE A 124 -3.29 -13.23 14.33
CA ILE A 124 -4.53 -14.01 14.44
C ILE A 124 -4.31 -15.35 13.74
N ASP A 125 -4.46 -16.45 14.49
CA ASP A 125 -4.47 -17.79 13.88
C ASP A 125 -5.84 -18.04 13.24
N SER A 126 -5.85 -18.08 11.91
CA SER A 126 -7.06 -18.31 11.12
C SER A 126 -6.67 -18.63 9.69
N GLU A 127 -7.37 -19.60 9.09
CA GLU A 127 -7.22 -19.89 7.67
C GLU A 127 -7.63 -18.70 6.78
N ARG A 128 -8.59 -17.89 7.23
CA ARG A 128 -9.10 -16.74 6.48
C ARG A 128 -9.32 -15.54 7.41
N LEU A 129 -8.77 -14.40 7.02
CA LEU A 129 -9.05 -13.09 7.60
C LEU A 129 -9.48 -12.15 6.48
N VAL A 130 -10.44 -11.27 6.76
CA VAL A 130 -10.83 -10.18 5.86
C VAL A 130 -10.84 -8.89 6.66
N LEU A 131 -10.13 -7.88 6.17
CA LEU A 131 -10.29 -6.50 6.64
C LEU A 131 -11.42 -5.86 5.83
N LEU A 132 -12.36 -5.20 6.52
CA LEU A 132 -13.58 -4.63 5.93
C LEU A 132 -13.40 -3.17 5.54
#